data_AF-A0A7Y6X2A0-F1
#
_entry.id   AF-A0A7Y6X2A0-F1
#
_cell.length_a   1.000
_cell.length_b   1.000
_cell.length_c   1.000
_cell.angle_alpha   90.00
_cell.angle_beta   90.00
_cell.angle_gamma   90.00
#
_symmetry.space_group_name_H-M   'P 1'
#
loop_
_entity.id
_entity.type
_entity.pdbx_description
1 polymer ?
#
loop_
_entity_poly.entity_id
_entity_poly.type
_entity_poly.pdbx_seq_one_letter_code
_entity_poly.pdbx_strand_id
1 'polypeptide(L)'
;MKNVFASRLLGGLVSVLLVVGCGVAPAGEEPAPAVESSAEGLTLERAPAGMQGTFSHDGSRVEFQSQALSADAVRLFVTVNGKRFDFEMDFSDGVLKSDGHEVVLSAQDRQALATFGFSLGSHLMQEGAPLRHELLVAVQAEYWSESPEGYVHRAKVMNADVSAMSNGNDGIACITKGRTYTAFYDRGTAGAITSKAVVANSNWGPNVCGGGDYNCMGRCGPGCGWGAPSAYTLDCLDHDTCSHDLCSSDGASDVNCGDEFSNAQDDWSLGVARGCFG
;
A
#
# COMPACT_ATOMS: atom_id res chain seq x y z
N MET A 1 6.93 -36.27 64.46
CA MET A 1 7.65 -35.00 64.72
C MET A 1 6.72 -33.89 64.24
N LYS A 2 5.78 -33.35 65.03
CA LYS A 2 5.84 -32.40 66.17
C LYS A 2 6.46 -31.02 65.84
N ASN A 3 5.68 -29.98 66.23
CA ASN A 3 5.89 -28.51 66.29
C ASN A 3 5.36 -27.76 65.04
N VAL A 4 4.26 -26.99 65.05
CA VAL A 4 3.66 -25.99 65.97
C VAL A 4 4.57 -24.78 66.22
N PHE A 5 4.20 -23.61 65.66
CA PHE A 5 4.09 -22.35 66.40
C PHE A 5 3.18 -21.37 65.64
N ALA A 6 2.18 -20.85 66.36
CA ALA A 6 1.29 -19.77 65.99
C ALA A 6 1.83 -18.44 66.54
N SER A 7 1.52 -17.30 65.92
CA SER A 7 1.03 -16.14 66.67
C SER A 7 0.37 -15.09 65.78
N ARG A 8 -0.64 -14.45 66.37
CA ARG A 8 -1.59 -13.49 65.83
C ARG A 8 -1.03 -12.07 65.90
N LEU A 9 -1.51 -11.17 65.02
CA LEU A 9 -1.75 -9.78 65.42
C LEU A 9 -2.92 -9.16 64.63
N LEU A 10 -3.80 -8.54 65.42
CA LEU A 10 -5.02 -7.82 65.05
C LEU A 10 -4.69 -6.53 64.29
N GLY A 11 -5.61 -6.09 63.41
CA GLY A 11 -5.57 -4.74 62.85
C GLY A 11 -6.84 -4.38 62.08
N GLY A 12 -7.85 -3.90 62.81
CA GLY A 12 -8.78 -2.84 62.38
C GLY A 12 -9.61 -3.01 61.11
N LEU A 13 -10.89 -3.38 61.27
CA LEU A 13 -11.95 -3.02 60.33
C LEU A 13 -12.08 -1.49 60.26
N VAL A 14 -11.98 -0.92 59.07
CA VAL A 14 -12.56 0.38 58.72
C VAL A 14 -13.68 0.12 57.72
N SER A 15 -14.92 0.08 58.22
CA SER A 15 -16.11 0.07 57.37
C SER A 15 -16.36 1.48 56.86
N VAL A 16 -16.01 1.74 55.60
CA VAL A 16 -16.47 2.93 54.88
C VAL A 16 -17.85 2.60 54.30
N LEU A 17 -18.89 3.22 54.87
CA LEU A 17 -20.23 3.26 54.29
C LEU A 17 -20.20 4.23 53.10
N LEU A 18 -20.14 3.72 51.87
CA LEU A 18 -20.44 4.50 50.68
C LEU A 18 -21.91 4.32 50.34
N VAL A 19 -22.64 5.43 50.44
CA VAL A 19 -24.05 5.55 50.06
C VAL A 19 -24.15 5.37 48.54
N VAL A 20 -24.83 4.31 48.12
CA VAL A 20 -25.21 4.06 46.74
C VAL A 20 -26.32 5.05 46.38
N GLY A 21 -25.97 6.09 45.62
CA GLY A 21 -26.94 6.91 44.90
C GLY A 21 -27.29 6.22 43.59
N CYS A 22 -28.52 5.72 43.46
CA CYS A 22 -29.09 5.30 42.17
C CYS A 22 -29.36 6.55 41.31
N GLY A 23 -28.32 7.06 40.64
CA GLY A 23 -28.47 7.96 39.51
C GLY A 23 -28.68 7.12 38.25
N VAL A 24 -29.88 7.17 37.68
CA VAL A 24 -30.13 6.64 36.33
C VAL A 24 -29.37 7.57 35.37
N ALA A 25 -28.24 7.09 34.86
CA ALA A 25 -27.48 7.80 33.83
C ALA A 25 -28.30 7.78 32.52
N PRO A 26 -28.37 8.90 31.77
CA PRO A 26 -28.85 8.87 30.41
C PRO A 26 -27.94 7.95 29.58
N ALA A 27 -28.52 7.24 28.61
CA ALA A 27 -27.80 6.39 27.68
C ALA A 27 -26.63 7.19 27.09
N GLY A 28 -25.41 6.80 27.43
CA GLY A 28 -24.20 7.43 26.96
C GLY A 28 -24.10 7.25 25.45
N GLU A 29 -24.02 8.37 24.75
CA GLU A 29 -23.47 8.44 23.41
C GLU A 29 -22.11 7.73 23.44
N GLU A 30 -21.95 6.73 22.58
CA GLU A 30 -20.68 6.04 22.39
C GLU A 30 -19.63 7.11 22.05
N PRO A 31 -18.53 7.22 22.82
CA PRO A 31 -17.55 8.26 22.60
C PRO A 31 -17.03 8.15 21.17
N ALA A 32 -17.16 9.23 20.40
CA ALA A 32 -16.58 9.31 19.07
C ALA A 32 -15.10 8.88 19.14
N PRO A 33 -14.63 8.02 18.22
CA PRO A 33 -13.26 7.54 18.24
C PRO A 33 -12.31 8.74 18.27
N ALA A 34 -11.29 8.67 19.13
CA ALA A 34 -10.29 9.71 19.24
C ALA A 34 -9.57 9.88 17.89
N VAL A 35 -9.58 11.10 17.34
CA VAL A 35 -8.78 11.45 16.17
C VAL A 35 -7.33 11.54 16.63
N GLU A 36 -6.53 10.51 16.36
CA GLU A 36 -5.11 10.52 16.67
C GLU A 36 -4.36 11.41 15.68
N SER A 37 -3.42 12.20 16.21
CA SER A 37 -2.63 13.18 15.45
C SER A 37 -1.59 12.46 14.59
N SER A 38 -1.98 12.12 13.35
CA SER A 38 -1.12 11.50 12.34
C SER A 38 -0.11 12.49 11.72
N ALA A 39 0.70 12.00 10.76
CA ALA A 39 1.65 12.80 9.96
C ALA A 39 1.03 14.13 9.50
N GLU A 40 1.83 15.19 9.35
CA GLU A 40 1.33 16.55 9.05
C GLU A 40 0.29 16.53 7.90
N GLY A 41 -0.91 17.04 8.17
CA GLY A 41 -2.01 17.11 7.21
C GLY A 41 -2.85 15.83 7.06
N LEU A 42 -2.44 14.68 7.62
CA LEU A 42 -3.24 13.45 7.67
C LEU A 42 -4.20 13.52 8.87
N THR A 43 -5.44 13.08 8.65
CA THR A 43 -6.43 12.76 9.69
C THR A 43 -6.91 11.34 9.44
N LEU A 44 -6.97 10.51 10.47
CA LEU A 44 -7.29 9.09 10.32
C LEU A 44 -8.27 8.61 11.40
N GLU A 45 -9.29 7.87 10.96
CA GLU A 45 -10.20 7.11 11.81
C GLU A 45 -10.15 5.64 11.41
N ARG A 46 -9.89 4.75 12.39
CA ARG A 46 -9.74 3.31 12.18
C ARG A 46 -10.82 2.52 12.92
N ALA A 47 -11.33 1.49 12.27
CA ALA A 47 -12.22 0.50 12.85
C ALA A 47 -11.91 -0.89 12.26
N PRO A 48 -12.31 -2.00 12.92
CA PRO A 48 -12.07 -3.34 12.38
C PRO A 48 -12.66 -3.59 10.98
N ALA A 49 -13.74 -2.87 10.64
CA ALA A 49 -14.43 -3.01 9.36
C ALA A 49 -13.93 -2.03 8.28
N GLY A 50 -12.99 -1.13 8.59
CA GLY A 50 -12.57 -0.12 7.64
C GLY A 50 -11.81 1.06 8.26
N MET A 51 -11.37 1.95 7.41
CA MET A 51 -10.55 3.11 7.77
C MET A 51 -10.95 4.28 6.88
N GLN A 52 -11.04 5.48 7.42
CA GLN A 52 -11.37 6.68 6.64
C GLN A 52 -10.55 7.87 7.10
N GLY A 53 -10.45 8.90 6.26
CA GLY A 53 -9.71 10.07 6.62
C GLY A 53 -9.51 11.06 5.50
N THR A 54 -8.65 12.03 5.78
CA THR A 54 -8.28 13.09 4.85
C THR A 54 -6.80 13.36 4.94
N PHE A 55 -6.22 13.85 3.86
CA PHE A 55 -4.84 14.31 3.81
C PHE A 55 -4.81 15.66 3.08
N SER A 56 -4.10 16.65 3.63
CA SER A 56 -3.95 17.96 3.01
C SER A 56 -2.48 18.35 2.92
N HIS A 57 -2.02 18.71 1.72
CA HIS A 57 -0.64 19.12 1.45
C HIS A 57 -0.59 20.06 0.25
N ASP A 58 0.15 21.17 0.36
CA ASP A 58 0.36 22.15 -0.71
C ASP A 58 -0.92 22.57 -1.46
N GLY A 59 -1.99 22.83 -0.70
CA GLY A 59 -3.29 23.25 -1.21
C GLY A 59 -4.10 22.13 -1.89
N SER A 60 -3.54 20.92 -1.98
CA SER A 60 -4.26 19.72 -2.43
C SER A 60 -4.91 19.01 -1.26
N ARG A 61 -5.99 18.29 -1.56
CA ARG A 61 -6.71 17.48 -0.59
C ARG A 61 -7.02 16.09 -1.14
N VAL A 62 -6.70 15.09 -0.35
CA VAL A 62 -7.09 13.69 -0.57
C VAL A 62 -8.10 13.29 0.50
N GLU A 63 -9.19 12.66 0.10
CA GLU A 63 -10.13 11.98 1.00
C GLU A 63 -10.06 10.48 0.70
N PHE A 64 -10.13 9.64 1.72
CA PHE A 64 -10.08 8.20 1.52
C PHE A 64 -11.00 7.46 2.48
N GLN A 65 -11.43 6.28 2.03
CA GLN A 65 -12.15 5.32 2.82
C GLN A 65 -11.79 3.91 2.34
N SER A 66 -11.62 2.99 3.27
CA SER A 66 -11.56 1.55 3.05
C SER A 66 -12.66 0.87 3.85
N GLN A 67 -13.26 -0.16 3.28
CA GLN A 67 -14.29 -0.97 3.91
C GLN A 67 -14.05 -2.44 3.59
N ALA A 68 -13.91 -3.27 4.63
CA ALA A 68 -13.96 -4.70 4.49
C ALA A 68 -15.39 -5.12 4.12
N LEU A 69 -15.56 -5.75 2.95
CA LEU A 69 -16.83 -6.32 2.50
C LEU A 69 -17.02 -7.73 3.04
N SER A 70 -15.91 -8.47 3.20
CA SER A 70 -15.84 -9.80 3.82
C SER A 70 -14.43 -10.01 4.39
N ALA A 71 -14.12 -11.23 4.86
CA ALA A 71 -12.75 -11.58 5.24
C ALA A 71 -11.76 -11.53 4.06
N ASP A 72 -12.28 -11.72 2.84
CA ASP A 72 -11.50 -11.85 1.61
C ASP A 72 -11.88 -10.78 0.57
N ALA A 73 -12.63 -9.74 0.94
CA ALA A 73 -12.98 -8.68 -0.01
C ALA A 73 -12.97 -7.30 0.65
N VAL A 74 -12.49 -6.31 -0.11
CA VAL A 74 -12.40 -4.91 0.31
C VAL A 74 -12.90 -3.98 -0.78
N ARG A 75 -13.51 -2.87 -0.37
CA ARG A 75 -13.77 -1.71 -1.23
C ARG A 75 -13.05 -0.49 -0.71
N LEU A 76 -12.45 0.28 -1.61
CA LEU A 76 -11.76 1.53 -1.32
C LEU A 76 -12.34 2.67 -2.16
N PHE A 77 -12.31 3.85 -1.58
CA PHE A 77 -12.64 5.11 -2.22
C PHE A 77 -11.49 6.07 -1.97
N VAL A 78 -11.00 6.71 -3.01
CA VAL A 78 -10.04 7.81 -2.89
C VAL A 78 -10.50 8.96 -3.76
N THR A 79 -10.49 10.16 -3.22
CA THR A 79 -10.78 11.39 -3.95
C THR A 79 -9.61 12.33 -3.82
N VAL A 80 -9.02 12.77 -4.93
CA VAL A 80 -7.97 13.80 -4.95
C VAL A 80 -8.48 15.05 -5.64
N ASN A 81 -8.52 16.17 -4.93
CA ASN A 81 -9.02 17.45 -5.44
C ASN A 81 -10.40 17.33 -6.14
N GLY A 82 -11.30 16.54 -5.55
CA GLY A 82 -12.65 16.27 -6.07
C GLY A 82 -12.73 15.19 -7.17
N LYS A 83 -11.61 14.60 -7.60
CA LYS A 83 -11.56 13.52 -8.60
C LYS A 83 -11.60 12.16 -7.91
N ARG A 84 -12.61 11.35 -8.19
CA ARG A 84 -12.91 10.11 -7.47
C ARG A 84 -12.35 8.87 -8.17
N PHE A 85 -11.87 7.94 -7.37
CA PHE A 85 -11.49 6.59 -7.74
C PHE A 85 -12.20 5.59 -6.84
N ASP A 86 -12.79 4.57 -7.46
CA ASP A 86 -13.34 3.40 -6.79
C ASP A 86 -12.41 2.20 -7.04
N PHE A 87 -12.23 1.38 -6.01
CA PHE A 87 -11.44 0.17 -6.08
C PHE A 87 -12.11 -0.94 -5.29
N GLU A 88 -12.15 -2.14 -5.83
CA GLU A 88 -12.64 -3.34 -5.17
C GLU A 88 -11.67 -4.48 -5.42
N MET A 89 -11.33 -5.22 -4.37
CA MET A 89 -10.43 -6.36 -4.45
C MET A 89 -11.09 -7.55 -3.76
N ASP A 90 -11.20 -8.65 -4.49
CA ASP A 90 -11.52 -9.98 -3.97
C ASP A 90 -10.23 -10.80 -3.91
N PHE A 91 -9.75 -11.06 -2.70
CA PHE A 91 -8.52 -11.83 -2.43
C PHE A 91 -8.68 -13.32 -2.74
N SER A 92 -9.91 -13.84 -2.74
CA SER A 92 -10.16 -15.27 -2.99
C SER A 92 -10.08 -15.61 -4.47
N ASP A 93 -10.68 -14.78 -5.31
CA ASP A 93 -10.66 -14.94 -6.77
C ASP A 93 -9.48 -14.18 -7.42
N GLY A 94 -8.78 -13.35 -6.66
CA GLY A 94 -7.71 -12.48 -7.17
C GLY A 94 -8.23 -11.42 -8.14
N VAL A 95 -9.49 -11.02 -8.04
CA VAL A 95 -10.10 -10.08 -8.97
C VAL A 95 -10.02 -8.68 -8.39
N LEU A 96 -9.43 -7.78 -9.16
CA LEU A 96 -9.33 -6.36 -8.86
C LEU A 96 -10.19 -5.58 -9.85
N LYS A 97 -11.06 -4.73 -9.34
CA LYS A 97 -11.85 -3.78 -10.14
C LYS A 97 -11.43 -2.38 -9.74
N SER A 98 -11.07 -1.56 -10.72
CA SER A 98 -10.74 -0.16 -10.51
C SER A 98 -11.56 0.69 -11.47
N ASP A 99 -12.14 1.78 -10.99
CA ASP A 99 -12.84 2.76 -11.82
C ASP A 99 -12.42 4.18 -11.41
N GLY A 100 -11.75 4.87 -12.32
CA GLY A 100 -11.37 6.27 -12.15
C GLY A 100 -12.36 7.25 -12.77
N HIS A 101 -13.54 6.82 -13.22
CA HIS A 101 -14.58 7.71 -13.76
C HIS A 101 -14.12 8.60 -14.91
N GLU A 102 -13.23 8.07 -15.77
CA GLU A 102 -12.60 8.80 -16.88
C GLU A 102 -11.83 10.06 -16.42
N VAL A 103 -11.39 10.10 -15.16
CA VAL A 103 -10.56 11.17 -14.62
C VAL A 103 -9.22 11.22 -15.35
N VAL A 104 -8.75 12.44 -15.59
CA VAL A 104 -7.35 12.74 -15.94
C VAL A 104 -6.72 13.47 -14.76
N LEU A 105 -5.60 12.95 -14.27
CA LEU A 105 -4.85 13.54 -13.16
C LEU A 105 -3.90 14.62 -13.67
N SER A 106 -3.91 15.79 -13.03
CA SER A 106 -2.87 16.82 -13.22
C SER A 106 -1.58 16.43 -12.51
N ALA A 107 -0.48 17.13 -12.81
CA ALA A 107 0.79 16.95 -12.08
C ALA A 107 0.62 17.17 -10.56
N GLN A 108 -0.18 18.15 -10.16
CA GLN A 108 -0.46 18.43 -8.75
C GLN A 108 -1.28 17.30 -8.09
N ASP A 109 -2.26 16.72 -8.79
CA ASP A 109 -3.02 15.59 -8.25
C ASP A 109 -2.13 14.37 -8.03
N ARG A 110 -1.25 14.08 -9.01
CA ARG A 110 -0.29 12.97 -8.92
C ARG A 110 0.69 13.16 -7.75
N GLN A 111 1.23 14.37 -7.60
CA GLN A 111 2.08 14.70 -6.45
C GLN A 111 1.33 14.52 -5.12
N ALA A 112 0.09 15.01 -5.02
CA ALA A 112 -0.72 14.88 -3.82
C ALA A 112 -1.00 13.41 -3.46
N LEU A 113 -1.28 12.57 -4.45
CA LEU A 113 -1.47 11.12 -4.27
C LEU A 113 -0.17 10.42 -3.83
N ALA A 114 0.97 10.77 -4.43
CA ALA A 114 2.27 10.21 -4.05
C ALA A 114 2.62 10.54 -2.59
N THR A 115 2.50 11.82 -2.20
CA THR A 115 2.76 12.25 -0.82
C THR A 115 1.77 11.61 0.16
N PHE A 116 0.48 11.54 -0.20
CA PHE A 116 -0.53 10.87 0.59
C PHE A 116 -0.20 9.39 0.83
N GLY A 117 0.08 8.63 -0.24
CA GLY A 117 0.41 7.21 -0.16
C GLY A 117 1.60 6.95 0.76
N PHE A 118 2.67 7.73 0.59
CA PHE A 118 3.85 7.68 1.44
C PHE A 118 3.54 7.99 2.92
N SER A 119 2.79 9.08 3.19
CA SER A 119 2.45 9.50 4.55
C SER A 119 1.55 8.49 5.27
N LEU A 120 0.51 7.99 4.58
CA LEU A 120 -0.39 6.98 5.15
C LEU A 120 0.33 5.66 5.38
N GLY A 121 1.09 5.17 4.41
CA GLY A 121 1.86 3.93 4.53
C GLY A 121 2.85 4.00 5.70
N SER A 122 3.62 5.08 5.78
CA SER A 122 4.59 5.29 6.86
C SER A 122 3.92 5.33 8.24
N HIS A 123 2.78 6.01 8.35
CA HIS A 123 2.02 6.10 9.58
C HIS A 123 1.47 4.73 10.03
N LEU A 124 0.83 3.99 9.11
CA LEU A 124 0.30 2.65 9.38
C LEU A 124 1.38 1.67 9.86
N MET A 125 2.58 1.74 9.27
CA MET A 125 3.72 0.89 9.66
C MET A 125 4.31 1.25 11.02
N GLN A 126 4.22 2.52 11.43
CA GLN A 126 4.66 2.96 12.77
C GLN A 126 3.71 2.51 13.87
N GLU A 127 2.42 2.40 13.58
CA GLU A 127 1.39 1.98 14.54
C GLU A 127 1.34 0.46 14.78
N GLY A 128 2.00 -0.35 13.95
CA GLY A 128 2.12 -1.79 14.16
C GLY A 128 1.92 -2.61 12.89
N ALA A 129 1.15 -3.70 12.99
CA ALA A 129 0.84 -4.58 11.87
C ALA A 129 -0.47 -4.12 11.19
N PRO A 130 -0.39 -3.30 10.13
CA PRO A 130 -1.58 -2.81 9.45
C PRO A 130 -2.35 -3.94 8.78
N LEU A 131 -3.67 -3.76 8.69
CA LEU A 131 -4.55 -4.67 7.99
C LEU A 131 -4.35 -4.51 6.48
N ARG A 132 -4.55 -5.59 5.72
CA ARG A 132 -4.32 -5.58 4.26
C ARG A 132 -5.11 -4.48 3.56
N HIS A 133 -6.35 -4.24 3.96
CA HIS A 133 -7.18 -3.19 3.37
C HIS A 133 -6.67 -1.77 3.65
N GLU A 134 -5.98 -1.55 4.78
CA GLU A 134 -5.40 -0.25 5.12
C GLU A 134 -4.20 0.03 4.20
N LEU A 135 -3.35 -0.97 3.99
CA LEU A 135 -2.20 -0.84 3.10
C LEU A 135 -2.59 -0.63 1.64
N LEU A 136 -3.65 -1.30 1.17
CA LEU A 136 -4.10 -1.13 -0.20
C LEU A 136 -4.50 0.31 -0.54
N VAL A 137 -4.97 1.11 0.43
CA VAL A 137 -5.25 2.54 0.19
C VAL A 137 -3.97 3.28 -0.19
N ALA A 138 -2.90 3.09 0.59
CA ALA A 138 -1.62 3.74 0.36
C ALA A 138 -0.99 3.29 -0.98
N VAL A 139 -0.97 1.98 -1.21
CA VAL A 139 -0.41 1.38 -2.43
C VAL A 139 -1.14 1.86 -3.68
N GLN A 140 -2.47 1.90 -3.63
CA GLN A 140 -3.27 2.28 -4.79
C GLN A 140 -3.15 3.77 -5.11
N ALA A 141 -2.97 4.62 -4.09
CA ALA A 141 -2.67 6.03 -4.30
C ALA A 141 -1.32 6.23 -5.01
N GLU A 142 -0.27 5.49 -4.62
CA GLU A 142 1.02 5.52 -5.31
C GLU A 142 0.92 5.01 -6.76
N TYR A 143 0.13 3.96 -7.01
CA TYR A 143 -0.07 3.50 -8.39
C TYR A 143 -0.71 4.60 -9.26
N TRP A 144 -1.73 5.31 -8.76
CA TRP A 144 -2.37 6.38 -9.55
C TRP A 144 -1.46 7.60 -9.72
N SER A 145 -0.54 7.87 -8.77
CA SER A 145 0.41 8.98 -8.91
C SER A 145 1.39 8.82 -10.06
N GLU A 146 1.66 7.58 -10.49
CA GLU A 146 2.57 7.31 -11.61
C GLU A 146 1.89 7.28 -12.98
N SER A 147 0.59 7.60 -13.05
CA SER A 147 -0.09 7.64 -14.34
C SER A 147 0.52 8.70 -15.29
N PRO A 148 0.71 8.38 -16.59
CA PRO A 148 1.23 9.33 -17.57
C PRO A 148 0.36 10.59 -17.68
N GLU A 149 0.95 11.69 -18.14
CA GLU A 149 0.19 12.90 -18.42
C GLU A 149 -0.89 12.64 -19.49
N GLY A 150 -2.11 13.12 -19.23
CA GLY A 150 -3.24 12.91 -20.14
C GLY A 150 -3.88 11.51 -20.06
N TYR A 151 -3.37 10.62 -19.19
CA TYR A 151 -3.94 9.29 -19.02
C TYR A 151 -5.37 9.35 -18.45
N VAL A 152 -6.30 8.67 -19.14
CA VAL A 152 -7.73 8.61 -18.77
C VAL A 152 -7.97 7.35 -17.95
N HIS A 153 -8.28 7.52 -16.67
CA HIS A 153 -8.55 6.42 -15.73
C HIS A 153 -9.95 5.85 -15.93
N ARG A 154 -10.06 4.85 -16.82
CA ARG A 154 -11.31 4.12 -17.12
C ARG A 154 -11.53 2.96 -16.16
N ALA A 155 -12.76 2.47 -16.11
CA ALA A 155 -13.08 1.20 -15.48
C ALA A 155 -12.22 0.05 -16.08
N LYS A 156 -11.62 -0.74 -15.20
CA LYS A 156 -10.80 -1.91 -15.52
C LYS A 156 -11.12 -3.05 -14.55
N VAL A 157 -11.04 -4.27 -15.06
CA VAL A 157 -11.02 -5.49 -14.27
C VAL A 157 -9.69 -6.19 -14.55
N MET A 158 -8.91 -6.43 -13.50
CA MET A 158 -7.64 -7.13 -13.55
C MET A 158 -7.81 -8.44 -12.79
N ASN A 159 -7.41 -9.55 -13.40
CA ASN A 159 -7.43 -10.86 -12.76
C ASN A 159 -6.00 -11.24 -12.37
N ALA A 160 -5.78 -11.55 -11.11
CA ALA A 160 -4.52 -12.08 -10.60
C ALA A 160 -4.28 -13.55 -10.99
N ASP A 161 -5.06 -14.08 -11.94
CA ASP A 161 -4.95 -15.45 -12.44
C ASP A 161 -3.75 -15.55 -13.38
N VAL A 162 -2.63 -15.88 -12.73
CA VAL A 162 -1.29 -16.35 -13.14
C VAL A 162 -1.23 -17.38 -14.29
N SER A 163 -2.29 -17.63 -15.04
CA SER A 163 -2.31 -18.66 -16.09
C SER A 163 -2.02 -18.15 -17.51
N ALA A 164 -1.90 -16.84 -17.73
CA ALA A 164 -1.51 -16.27 -19.02
C ALA A 164 0.00 -15.96 -19.08
N MET A 165 0.83 -17.02 -19.00
CA MET A 165 2.23 -16.96 -19.38
C MET A 165 2.36 -16.64 -20.89
N SER A 166 2.30 -15.37 -21.26
CA SER A 166 2.68 -14.91 -22.60
C SER A 166 3.83 -13.91 -22.48
N ASN A 167 5.01 -14.33 -22.95
CA ASN A 167 6.22 -13.52 -23.14
C ASN A 167 6.58 -12.56 -21.99
N GLY A 168 7.11 -13.08 -20.87
CA GLY A 168 7.74 -12.24 -19.84
C GLY A 168 6.81 -11.66 -18.77
N ASN A 169 5.61 -12.23 -18.61
CA ASN A 169 4.78 -12.03 -17.43
C ASN A 169 4.88 -13.30 -16.57
N ASP A 170 5.52 -13.21 -15.41
CA ASP A 170 5.69 -14.33 -14.46
C ASP A 170 4.44 -14.51 -13.57
N GLY A 171 3.43 -13.66 -13.78
CA GLY A 171 2.40 -13.32 -12.83
C GLY A 171 2.98 -12.88 -11.49
N ILE A 172 2.20 -12.97 -10.42
CA ILE A 172 2.63 -12.48 -9.11
C ILE A 172 3.60 -13.43 -8.41
N ALA A 173 4.85 -13.41 -8.87
CA ALA A 173 5.95 -14.18 -8.32
C ALA A 173 6.68 -13.36 -7.25
N CYS A 174 6.33 -13.57 -5.98
CA CYS A 174 7.02 -12.91 -4.87
C CYS A 174 8.52 -13.25 -4.87
N ILE A 175 9.37 -12.24 -4.68
CA ILE A 175 10.82 -12.41 -4.50
C ILE A 175 11.25 -12.05 -3.07
N THR A 176 12.38 -12.58 -2.63
CA THR A 176 12.93 -12.39 -1.28
C THR A 176 14.11 -11.42 -1.31
N LYS A 177 14.13 -10.43 -0.43
CA LYS A 177 15.22 -9.45 -0.35
C LYS A 177 16.56 -10.13 -0.09
N GLY A 178 17.60 -9.63 -0.76
CA GLY A 178 18.96 -10.17 -0.66
C GLY A 178 19.21 -11.47 -1.42
N ARG A 179 18.20 -12.06 -2.08
CA ARG A 179 18.40 -13.19 -3.00
C ARG A 179 18.62 -12.73 -4.43
N THR A 180 19.37 -13.51 -5.19
CA THR A 180 19.59 -13.29 -6.62
C THR A 180 18.47 -13.92 -7.43
N TYR A 181 17.87 -13.13 -8.32
CA TYR A 181 16.91 -13.55 -9.32
C TYR A 181 17.43 -13.18 -10.71
N THR A 182 16.83 -13.72 -11.75
CA THR A 182 17.12 -13.32 -13.13
C THR A 182 16.01 -12.42 -13.58
N ALA A 183 16.34 -11.16 -13.85
CA ALA A 183 15.41 -10.24 -14.46
C ALA A 183 15.37 -10.49 -15.98
N PHE A 184 14.19 -10.46 -16.58
CA PHE A 184 13.97 -10.56 -18.03
C PHE A 184 13.28 -9.30 -18.53
N TYR A 185 13.87 -8.64 -19.50
CA TYR A 185 13.27 -7.44 -20.09
C TYR A 185 13.68 -7.31 -21.55
N ASP A 186 12.85 -6.69 -22.38
CA ASP A 186 13.18 -6.41 -23.76
C ASP A 186 13.66 -4.96 -23.97
N ARG A 187 13.96 -4.61 -25.23
CA ARG A 187 14.43 -3.26 -25.59
C ARG A 187 13.46 -2.65 -26.60
N GLY A 188 12.17 -2.81 -26.30
CA GLY A 188 11.05 -2.39 -27.11
C GLY A 188 10.64 -3.39 -28.19
N THR A 189 9.67 -2.95 -29.00
CA THR A 189 8.89 -3.73 -29.99
C THR A 189 9.68 -4.51 -31.07
N ALA A 190 11.00 -4.40 -31.12
CA ALA A 190 11.90 -5.18 -31.97
C ALA A 190 13.20 -5.63 -31.28
N GLY A 191 13.29 -5.46 -29.95
CA GLY A 191 14.45 -5.76 -29.13
C GLY A 191 14.61 -7.25 -28.86
N ALA A 192 15.84 -7.68 -28.62
CA ALA A 192 16.09 -9.01 -28.09
C ALA A 192 15.78 -9.02 -26.58
N ILE A 193 15.10 -10.07 -26.11
CA ILE A 193 14.95 -10.34 -24.68
C ILE A 193 16.35 -10.37 -24.06
N THR A 194 16.57 -9.46 -23.12
CA THR A 194 17.76 -9.35 -22.30
C THR A 194 17.48 -10.01 -20.95
N SER A 195 18.50 -10.59 -20.34
CA SER A 195 18.39 -11.06 -18.97
C SER A 195 19.60 -10.67 -18.14
N LYS A 196 19.38 -10.43 -16.85
CA LYS A 196 20.40 -9.95 -15.93
C LYS A 196 20.19 -10.56 -14.54
N ALA A 197 21.26 -11.06 -13.93
CA ALA A 197 21.19 -11.50 -12.54
C ALA A 197 21.17 -10.28 -11.62
N VAL A 198 20.13 -10.17 -10.79
CA VAL A 198 19.91 -9.02 -9.90
C VAL A 198 19.67 -9.53 -8.48
N VAL A 199 20.31 -8.90 -7.51
CA VAL A 199 20.01 -9.13 -6.09
C VAL A 199 18.80 -8.27 -5.72
N ALA A 200 17.71 -8.90 -5.29
CA ALA A 200 16.52 -8.18 -4.84
C ALA A 200 16.85 -7.23 -3.68
N ASN A 201 16.31 -6.02 -3.72
CA ASN A 201 16.62 -4.93 -2.79
C ASN A 201 18.09 -4.50 -2.79
N SER A 202 18.81 -4.70 -3.90
CA SER A 202 20.16 -4.13 -4.06
C SER A 202 20.10 -2.66 -4.42
N ASN A 203 21.17 -1.94 -4.06
CA ASN A 203 21.32 -0.52 -4.34
C ASN A 203 22.09 -0.30 -5.64
N TRP A 204 21.41 0.22 -6.67
CA TRP A 204 22.03 0.57 -7.95
C TRP A 204 22.21 2.08 -8.13
N GLY A 205 21.62 2.91 -7.28
CA GLY A 205 21.65 4.36 -7.41
C GLY A 205 20.66 4.88 -8.47
N PRO A 206 20.93 6.03 -9.10
CA PRO A 206 20.14 6.48 -10.25
C PRO A 206 20.38 5.58 -11.48
N ASN A 207 19.45 5.61 -12.43
CA ASN A 207 19.61 4.93 -13.72
C ASN A 207 20.82 5.47 -14.52
N VAL A 208 21.12 4.82 -15.64
CA VAL A 208 22.29 5.16 -16.48
C VAL A 208 22.21 6.57 -17.11
N CYS A 209 21.04 7.22 -17.07
CA CYS A 209 20.85 8.62 -17.48
C CYS A 209 20.86 9.61 -16.30
N GLY A 210 21.10 9.15 -15.07
CA GLY A 210 21.18 9.96 -13.87
C GLY A 210 19.82 10.32 -13.24
N GLY A 211 18.73 9.65 -13.62
CA GLY A 211 17.39 9.84 -13.06
C GLY A 211 16.92 8.66 -12.18
N GLY A 212 15.83 8.88 -11.44
CA GLY A 212 15.19 7.83 -10.62
C GLY A 212 15.99 7.41 -9.38
N ASP A 213 15.42 6.46 -8.64
CA ASP A 213 15.98 5.89 -7.41
C ASP A 213 15.84 4.36 -7.46
N TYR A 214 16.91 3.65 -7.82
CA TYR A 214 16.95 2.19 -7.97
C TYR A 214 17.75 1.56 -6.81
N ASN A 215 17.63 2.15 -5.62
CA ASN A 215 18.28 1.67 -4.41
C ASN A 215 17.66 0.39 -3.79
N CYS A 216 16.62 -0.18 -4.43
CA CYS A 216 15.72 -1.19 -3.88
C CYS A 216 15.18 -2.15 -4.95
N MET A 217 16.03 -2.55 -5.91
CA MET A 217 15.65 -3.35 -7.09
C MET A 217 14.61 -4.45 -6.80
N GLY A 218 13.54 -4.47 -7.59
CA GLY A 218 12.43 -5.42 -7.49
C GLY A 218 11.34 -5.00 -6.53
N ARG A 219 11.39 -3.78 -6.01
CA ARG A 219 10.31 -3.16 -5.24
C ARG A 219 9.27 -2.62 -6.24
N CYS A 220 8.01 -2.97 -6.06
CA CYS A 220 6.95 -2.39 -6.86
C CYS A 220 6.66 -0.93 -6.46
N GLY A 221 6.70 -0.02 -7.43
CA GLY A 221 6.30 1.36 -7.25
C GLY A 221 7.46 2.36 -7.28
N PRO A 222 7.18 3.65 -7.07
CA PRO A 222 8.13 4.69 -7.37
C PRO A 222 9.25 4.74 -6.33
N GLY A 223 10.49 4.72 -6.83
CA GLY A 223 11.69 4.89 -6.04
C GLY A 223 11.83 3.92 -4.87
N CYS A 224 12.69 4.28 -3.91
CA CYS A 224 13.03 3.42 -2.78
C CYS A 224 12.67 4.03 -1.42
N GLY A 225 11.67 4.91 -1.43
CA GLY A 225 11.18 5.60 -0.24
C GLY A 225 10.98 4.65 0.94
N TRP A 226 11.48 5.07 2.10
CA TRP A 226 11.30 4.37 3.37
C TRP A 226 9.87 4.59 3.89
N GLY A 227 9.07 3.53 4.03
CA GLY A 227 7.85 3.57 4.85
C GLY A 227 6.55 3.20 4.14
N ALA A 228 6.49 3.23 2.81
CA ALA A 228 5.33 2.73 2.10
C ALA A 228 5.38 1.19 2.00
N PRO A 229 4.31 0.47 2.37
CA PRO A 229 4.20 -0.96 2.11
C PRO A 229 4.35 -1.21 0.62
N SER A 230 5.30 -2.05 0.24
CA SER A 230 5.52 -2.41 -1.15
C SER A 230 5.63 -3.90 -1.30
N ALA A 231 5.14 -4.37 -2.44
CA ALA A 231 5.45 -5.70 -2.91
C ALA A 231 6.89 -5.77 -3.43
N TYR A 232 7.48 -6.95 -3.36
CA TYR A 232 8.68 -7.35 -4.08
C TYR A 232 8.32 -8.54 -4.95
N THR A 233 8.39 -8.37 -6.27
CA THR A 233 8.01 -9.39 -7.24
C THR A 233 8.95 -9.43 -8.45
N LEU A 234 8.85 -10.48 -9.26
CA LEU A 234 9.66 -10.61 -10.47
C LEU A 234 9.32 -9.55 -11.52
N ASP A 235 8.05 -9.28 -11.81
CA ASP A 235 7.71 -8.28 -12.85
C ASP A 235 8.19 -6.87 -12.45
N CYS A 236 8.18 -6.54 -11.15
CA CYS A 236 8.76 -5.29 -10.65
C CYS A 236 10.30 -5.28 -10.76
N LEU A 237 10.96 -6.44 -10.61
CA LEU A 237 12.41 -6.57 -10.80
C LEU A 237 12.81 -6.41 -12.28
N ASP A 238 11.99 -6.95 -13.17
CA ASP A 238 12.13 -6.84 -14.62
C ASP A 238 12.00 -5.39 -15.06
N HIS A 239 10.92 -4.74 -14.63
CA HIS A 239 10.69 -3.32 -14.90
C HIS A 239 11.81 -2.44 -14.34
N ASP A 240 12.22 -2.61 -13.07
CA ASP A 240 13.29 -1.82 -12.47
C ASP A 240 14.60 -1.98 -13.25
N THR A 241 14.92 -3.22 -13.66
CA THR A 241 16.14 -3.51 -14.42
C THR A 241 16.11 -2.88 -15.80
N CYS A 242 14.98 -2.98 -16.51
CA CYS A 242 14.76 -2.35 -17.79
C CYS A 242 14.89 -0.83 -17.67
N SER A 243 14.15 -0.25 -16.75
CA SER A 243 14.07 1.18 -16.51
C SER A 243 15.43 1.77 -16.13
N HIS A 244 16.19 1.06 -15.29
CA HIS A 244 17.56 1.43 -14.94
C HIS A 244 18.51 1.42 -16.15
N ASP A 245 18.46 0.35 -16.96
CA ASP A 245 19.42 0.14 -18.05
C ASP A 245 19.08 0.96 -19.31
N LEU A 246 17.80 1.29 -19.53
CA LEU A 246 17.30 1.95 -20.75
C LEU A 246 16.74 3.36 -20.51
N CYS A 247 16.81 3.85 -19.27
CA CYS A 247 16.32 5.17 -18.88
C CYS A 247 14.84 5.39 -19.20
N SER A 248 14.00 4.40 -18.91
CA SER A 248 12.59 4.48 -19.28
C SER A 248 11.88 5.67 -18.63
N SER A 249 10.89 6.20 -19.34
CA SER A 249 10.00 7.27 -18.91
C SER A 249 8.57 7.00 -19.39
N ASP A 250 7.58 7.70 -18.84
CA ASP A 250 6.19 7.64 -19.33
C ASP A 250 5.46 6.29 -19.09
N GLY A 251 5.99 5.45 -18.20
CA GLY A 251 5.34 4.22 -17.71
C GLY A 251 4.95 3.28 -18.84
N ALA A 252 3.67 2.88 -18.91
CA ALA A 252 3.15 1.95 -19.92
C ALA A 252 3.30 2.43 -21.38
N SER A 253 3.59 3.72 -21.60
CA SER A 253 3.81 4.27 -22.95
C SER A 253 5.28 4.29 -23.37
N ASP A 254 6.20 3.88 -22.48
CA ASP A 254 7.61 3.77 -22.82
C ASP A 254 7.80 2.75 -23.96
N VAL A 255 8.59 3.12 -24.96
CA VAL A 255 8.80 2.26 -26.13
C VAL A 255 9.63 1.02 -25.81
N ASN A 256 10.44 1.07 -24.75
CA ASN A 256 11.39 0.02 -24.38
C ASN A 256 10.96 -0.79 -23.17
N CYS A 257 10.35 -0.14 -22.17
CA CYS A 257 10.00 -0.77 -20.88
C CYS A 257 8.50 -0.68 -20.54
N GLY A 258 7.66 -0.27 -21.51
CA GLY A 258 6.24 -0.02 -21.27
C GLY A 258 5.45 -1.30 -21.05
N ASP A 259 5.89 -2.41 -21.62
CA ASP A 259 5.35 -3.73 -21.39
C ASP A 259 5.76 -4.30 -20.04
N GLU A 260 7.03 -4.16 -19.59
CA GLU A 260 7.41 -4.52 -18.22
C GLU A 260 6.67 -3.65 -17.20
N PHE A 261 6.51 -2.36 -17.46
CA PHE A 261 5.67 -1.50 -16.62
C PHE A 261 4.25 -2.06 -16.54
N SER A 262 3.70 -2.53 -17.67
CA SER A 262 2.35 -3.08 -17.76
C SER A 262 2.19 -4.41 -17.04
N ASN A 263 3.21 -5.26 -17.11
CA ASN A 263 3.27 -6.51 -16.35
C ASN A 263 3.37 -6.22 -14.86
N ALA A 264 4.21 -5.27 -14.43
CA ALA A 264 4.32 -4.92 -13.01
C ALA A 264 3.06 -4.26 -12.39
N GLN A 265 2.05 -3.88 -13.17
CA GLN A 265 0.87 -3.17 -12.65
C GLN A 265 0.01 -4.04 -11.72
N ASP A 266 -0.19 -5.30 -12.09
CA ASP A 266 -0.99 -6.21 -11.26
C ASP A 266 -0.19 -6.58 -10.00
N ASP A 267 1.10 -6.87 -10.14
CA ASP A 267 2.06 -7.10 -9.05
C ASP A 267 2.12 -5.98 -8.02
N TRP A 268 2.01 -4.72 -8.43
CA TRP A 268 2.03 -3.58 -7.53
C TRP A 268 0.88 -3.65 -6.51
N SER A 269 -0.35 -3.79 -6.99
CA SER A 269 -1.53 -3.77 -6.11
C SER A 269 -1.76 -5.13 -5.45
N LEU A 270 -1.48 -6.22 -6.17
CA LEU A 270 -1.83 -7.57 -5.77
C LEU A 270 -0.68 -8.30 -5.08
N GLY A 271 0.57 -7.86 -5.27
CA GLY A 271 1.72 -8.37 -4.51
C GLY A 271 1.62 -8.04 -3.03
N VAL A 272 1.16 -6.82 -2.68
CA VAL A 272 0.90 -6.45 -1.27
C VAL A 272 -0.26 -7.27 -0.71
N ALA A 273 -1.32 -7.46 -1.51
CA ALA A 273 -2.45 -8.31 -1.16
C ALA A 273 -2.05 -9.77 -0.88
N ARG A 274 -1.09 -10.30 -1.65
CA ARG A 274 -0.52 -11.65 -1.52
C ARG A 274 0.59 -11.75 -0.45
N GLY A 275 0.98 -10.64 0.16
CA GLY A 275 2.00 -10.61 1.21
C GLY A 275 3.43 -10.72 0.69
N CYS A 276 3.70 -10.31 -0.55
CA CYS A 276 5.03 -10.27 -1.14
C CYS A 276 5.90 -9.14 -0.54
N PHE A 277 6.08 -9.05 0.77
CA PHE A 277 6.80 -7.93 1.41
C PHE A 277 8.33 -7.96 1.23
N GLY A 278 8.85 -9.08 0.70
CA GLY A 278 10.26 -9.32 0.41
C GLY A 278 11.09 -9.82 1.58
#